data_AF-A0A0A9W3U6-F1
#
_entry.id   AF-A0A0A9W3U6-F1
#
_cell.length_a   1.000
_cell.length_b   1.000
_cell.length_c   1.000
_cell.angle_alpha   90.00
_cell.angle_beta   90.00
_cell.angle_gamma   90.00
#
_symmetry.space_group_name_H-M   'P 1'
#
loop_
_entity.id
_entity.type
_entity.pdbx_description
1 polymer ?
#
loop_
_entity_poly.entity_id
_entity_poly.type
_entity_poly.pdbx_seq_one_letter_code
_entity_poly.pdbx_strand_id
1 'polypeptide(L)'
;MAPEMCASSAAVNPYLLDIWALGVTVYACTFLVLPFNLVSAGDNILQIMRCITTETLCFPHTSTLHPLFLALLERLLCKDPHRRITVDELLEQSKTVFDLSAL
;
A
#
# COMPACT_ATOMS: atom_id res chain seq x y z
N MET A 1 -9.57 0.22 -4.29
CA MET A 1 -9.67 -1.14 -4.87
C MET A 1 -8.32 -1.83 -4.71
N ALA A 2 -8.29 -3.00 -4.08
CA ALA A 2 -7.09 -3.82 -3.96
C ALA A 2 -6.96 -4.77 -5.18
N PRO A 3 -5.75 -5.25 -5.53
CA PRO A 3 -5.53 -6.05 -6.74
C PRO A 3 -6.34 -7.34 -6.79
N GLU A 4 -6.54 -8.01 -5.66
CA GLU A 4 -7.30 -9.25 -5.55
C GLU A 4 -8.80 -9.07 -5.87
N MET A 5 -9.34 -7.84 -5.78
CA MET A 5 -10.71 -7.54 -6.20
C MET A 5 -10.88 -7.60 -7.72
N CYS A 6 -9.78 -7.56 -8.48
CA CYS A 6 -9.79 -7.65 -9.94
C CYS A 6 -9.87 -9.10 -10.44
N ALA A 7 -9.63 -10.08 -9.58
CA ALA A 7 -9.68 -11.48 -9.94
C ALA A 7 -11.13 -12.00 -9.92
N SER A 8 -11.51 -12.77 -10.92
CA SER A 8 -12.84 -13.36 -11.01
C SER A 8 -13.02 -14.45 -9.95
N SER A 9 -13.88 -14.19 -8.95
CA SER A 9 -14.55 -15.20 -8.10
C SER A 9 -13.83 -15.75 -6.87
N ALA A 10 -12.77 -15.13 -6.35
CA ALA A 10 -12.24 -15.50 -5.03
C ALA A 10 -12.98 -14.77 -3.91
N ALA A 11 -13.28 -15.46 -2.81
CA ALA A 11 -13.71 -14.79 -1.58
C ALA A 11 -12.57 -13.87 -1.11
N VAL A 12 -12.81 -12.57 -1.09
CA VAL A 12 -11.84 -11.58 -0.61
C VAL A 12 -11.95 -11.45 0.91
N ASN A 13 -10.81 -11.40 1.59
CA ASN A 13 -10.78 -11.10 3.01
C ASN A 13 -10.90 -9.58 3.20
N PRO A 14 -12.00 -9.06 3.77
CA PRO A 14 -12.21 -7.61 3.91
C PRO A 14 -11.13 -6.94 4.75
N TYR A 15 -10.59 -7.63 5.76
CA TYR A 15 -9.50 -7.10 6.58
C TYR A 15 -8.26 -6.80 5.73
N LEU A 16 -7.90 -7.69 4.80
CA LEU A 16 -6.72 -7.48 3.93
C LEU A 16 -6.95 -6.34 2.93
N LEU A 17 -8.21 -6.09 2.53
CA LEU A 17 -8.57 -4.93 1.69
C LEU A 17 -8.31 -3.62 2.45
N ASP A 18 -8.62 -3.57 3.75
CA ASP A 18 -8.40 -2.39 4.58
C ASP A 18 -6.90 -2.11 4.77
N ILE A 19 -6.06 -3.15 4.90
CA ILE A 19 -4.59 -2.98 4.94
C ILE A 19 -4.08 -2.33 3.64
N TRP A 20 -4.59 -2.77 2.49
CA TRP A 20 -4.24 -2.15 1.22
C TRP A 20 -4.69 -0.69 1.17
N ALA A 21 -5.93 -0.40 1.58
CA ALA A 21 -6.45 0.96 1.64
C ALA A 21 -5.59 1.86 2.53
N LEU A 22 -5.19 1.36 3.72
CA LEU A 22 -4.26 2.04 4.61
C LEU A 22 -2.92 2.35 3.92
N GLY A 23 -2.34 1.39 3.21
CA GLY A 23 -1.12 1.60 2.43
C GLY A 23 -1.25 2.71 1.39
N VAL A 24 -2.37 2.73 0.65
CA VAL A 24 -2.66 3.78 -0.34
C VAL A 24 -2.82 5.14 0.34
N THR A 25 -3.52 5.21 1.48
CA THR A 25 -3.70 6.43 2.26
C THR A 25 -2.37 6.97 2.77
N VAL A 26 -1.54 6.13 3.41
CA VAL A 26 -0.23 6.55 3.92
C VAL A 26 0.65 7.04 2.78
N TYR A 27 0.71 6.30 1.66
CA TYR A 27 1.46 6.73 0.48
C TYR A 27 0.98 8.11 -0.02
N ALA A 28 -0.33 8.31 -0.16
CA ALA A 28 -0.90 9.57 -0.63
C ALA A 28 -0.62 10.73 0.34
N CYS A 29 -0.69 10.50 1.65
CA CYS A 29 -0.35 11.50 2.65
C CYS A 29 1.14 11.87 2.63
N THR A 30 2.03 10.91 2.35
CA THR A 30 3.48 11.16 2.33
C THR A 30 3.95 11.82 1.05
N PHE A 31 3.47 11.36 -0.11
CA PHE A 31 3.99 11.80 -1.41
C PHE A 31 3.06 12.75 -2.16
N LEU A 32 1.85 12.99 -1.65
CA LEU A 32 0.81 13.84 -2.26
C LEU A 32 0.41 13.40 -3.67
N VAL A 33 0.67 12.13 -4.00
CA VAL A 33 0.29 11.47 -5.27
C VAL A 33 -0.16 10.05 -4.99
N LEU A 34 -0.87 9.44 -5.93
CA LEU A 34 -1.30 8.04 -5.81
C LEU A 34 -0.18 7.06 -6.24
N PRO A 35 -0.12 5.86 -5.65
CA PRO A 35 0.83 4.83 -6.08
C PRO A 35 0.45 4.24 -7.44
N PHE A 36 1.34 3.42 -8.02
CA PHE A 36 1.08 2.65 -9.25
C PHE A 36 0.72 3.46 -10.49
N ASN A 37 1.21 4.71 -10.58
CA ASN A 37 0.98 5.61 -11.72
C ASN A 37 -0.52 5.83 -12.04
N LEU A 38 -1.37 5.82 -11.02
CA LEU A 38 -2.83 5.93 -11.19
C LEU A 38 -3.29 7.27 -11.79
N VAL A 39 -2.47 8.31 -11.74
CA VAL A 39 -2.74 9.59 -12.43
C VAL A 39 -2.97 9.37 -13.93
N SER A 40 -2.26 8.42 -14.55
CA SER A 40 -2.42 8.09 -15.96
C SER A 40 -3.72 7.33 -16.30
N ALA A 41 -4.35 6.71 -15.30
CA ALA A 41 -5.58 5.94 -15.48
C ALA A 41 -6.84 6.83 -15.49
N GLY A 42 -6.79 7.98 -14.82
CA GLY A 42 -7.96 8.84 -14.62
C GLY A 42 -9.14 8.06 -14.01
N ASP A 43 -10.33 8.23 -14.58
CA ASP A 43 -11.55 7.55 -14.13
C ASP A 43 -11.80 6.20 -14.82
N ASN A 44 -10.87 5.72 -15.65
CA ASN A 44 -11.04 4.47 -16.38
C ASN A 44 -10.76 3.27 -15.47
N ILE A 45 -11.82 2.60 -15.02
CA ILE A 45 -11.74 1.45 -14.11
C ILE A 45 -10.83 0.33 -14.64
N LEU A 46 -10.84 0.02 -15.94
CA LEU A 46 -9.99 -1.03 -16.51
C LEU A 46 -8.50 -0.64 -16.46
N GLN A 47 -8.19 0.65 -16.63
CA GLN A 47 -6.83 1.16 -16.47
C GLN A 47 -6.39 1.13 -15.01
N ILE A 48 -7.27 1.50 -14.07
CA ILE A 48 -7.02 1.38 -12.63
C ILE A 48 -6.72 -0.07 -12.27
N MET A 49 -7.55 -1.02 -12.71
CA MET A 49 -7.35 -2.45 -12.50
C MET A 49 -6.00 -2.92 -13.03
N ARG A 50 -5.63 -2.51 -14.26
CA ARG A 50 -4.31 -2.80 -14.82
C ARG A 50 -3.21 -2.24 -13.94
N CYS A 51 -3.27 -0.95 -13.58
CA CYS A 51 -2.24 -0.29 -12.79
C CYS A 51 -1.97 -1.01 -11.46
N ILE A 52 -3.01 -1.23 -10.65
CA ILE A 52 -2.84 -1.86 -9.33
C ILE A 52 -2.38 -3.32 -9.44
N THR A 53 -2.71 -4.02 -10.53
CA THR A 53 -2.29 -5.43 -10.73
C THR A 53 -0.89 -5.56 -11.34
N THR A 54 -0.46 -4.65 -12.24
CA THR A 54 0.78 -4.82 -13.01
C THR A 54 1.90 -3.83 -12.70
N GLU A 55 1.60 -2.58 -12.32
CA GLU A 55 2.63 -1.55 -12.16
C GLU A 55 3.48 -1.76 -10.90
N THR A 56 4.77 -1.45 -10.98
CA THR A 56 5.67 -1.52 -9.83
C THR A 56 5.42 -0.32 -8.90
N LEU A 57 5.55 -0.55 -7.59
CA LEU A 57 5.54 0.54 -6.62
C LEU A 57 6.83 1.35 -6.76
N CYS A 58 6.69 2.66 -6.99
CA CYS A 58 7.80 3.59 -7.06
C CYS A 58 7.61 4.67 -6.00
N PHE A 59 8.71 5.25 -5.51
CA PHE A 59 8.67 6.29 -4.50
C PHE A 59 9.34 7.58 -5.02
N PRO A 60 8.63 8.71 -5.08
CA PRO A 60 9.24 9.99 -5.42
C PRO A 60 9.96 10.59 -4.20
N HIS A 61 11.04 11.33 -4.43
CA HIS A 61 11.72 12.16 -3.40
C HIS A 61 12.07 11.44 -2.08
N THR A 62 12.63 10.23 -2.15
CA THR A 62 12.91 9.38 -0.97
C THR A 62 14.08 9.81 -0.09
N SER A 63 14.90 10.76 -0.52
CA SER A 63 16.19 11.09 0.12
C SER A 63 16.09 11.50 1.59
N THR A 64 14.93 11.98 2.04
CA THR A 64 14.67 12.43 3.41
C THR A 64 13.89 11.43 4.25
N LEU A 65 13.46 10.30 3.67
CA LEU A 65 12.62 9.31 4.33
C LEU A 65 13.45 8.17 4.92
N HIS A 66 13.02 7.69 6.08
CA HIS A 66 13.68 6.57 6.73
C HIS A 66 13.49 5.27 5.90
N PRO A 67 14.55 4.47 5.65
CA PRO A 67 14.44 3.27 4.80
C PRO A 67 13.39 2.26 5.31
N LEU A 68 13.25 2.11 6.63
CA LEU A 68 12.24 1.23 7.21
C LEU A 68 10.81 1.68 6.91
N PHE A 69 10.56 2.99 6.78
CA PHE A 69 9.24 3.50 6.39
C PHE A 69 8.89 3.10 4.96
N LEU A 70 9.84 3.18 4.03
CA LEU A 70 9.65 2.74 2.65
C LEU A 70 9.39 1.24 2.58
N ALA A 71 10.16 0.44 3.35
CA ALA A 71 9.94 -0.99 3.46
C ALA A 71 8.55 -1.34 4.03
N LEU A 72 8.05 -0.59 5.02
CA LEU A 72 6.69 -0.78 5.54
C LEU A 72 5.63 -0.49 4.48
N LEU A 73 5.80 0.59 3.70
CA LEU A 73 4.91 0.90 2.58
C LEU A 73 4.91 -0.19 1.51
N GLU A 74 6.07 -0.76 1.16
CA GLU A 74 6.15 -1.90 0.24
C GLU A 74 5.37 -3.11 0.76
N ARG A 75 5.43 -3.39 2.06
CA ARG A 75 4.69 -4.50 2.68
C ARG A 75 3.18 -4.24 2.77
N LEU A 76 2.76 -3.01 3.05
CA LEU A 76 1.35 -2.59 3.05
C LEU A 76 0.75 -2.71 1.65
N LEU A 77 1.51 -2.28 0.64
CA LEU A 77 1.11 -2.28 -0.77
C LEU A 77 1.55 -3.56 -1.51
N CYS A 78 1.76 -4.66 -0.78
CA CYS A 78 2.01 -5.97 -1.38
C CYS A 78 0.76 -6.45 -2.14
N LYS A 79 0.92 -6.77 -3.42
CA LYS A 79 -0.20 -7.18 -4.28
C LYS A 79 -0.77 -8.54 -3.90
N ASP A 80 0.08 -9.45 -3.43
CA ASP A 80 -0.35 -10.74 -2.90
C ASP A 80 -0.89 -10.56 -1.47
N PRO A 81 -2.21 -10.73 -1.25
CA PRO A 81 -2.81 -10.51 0.06
C PRO A 81 -2.27 -11.48 1.13
N HIS A 82 -1.77 -12.67 0.76
CA HIS A 82 -1.21 -13.64 1.71
C HIS A 82 0.18 -13.25 2.21
N ARG A 83 0.85 -12.34 1.50
CA ARG A 83 2.18 -11.81 1.86
C ARG A 83 2.12 -10.37 2.36
N ARG A 84 0.92 -9.77 2.34
CA ARG A 84 0.67 -8.42 2.84
C ARG A 84 0.77 -8.41 4.35
N ILE A 85 1.43 -7.38 4.89
CA ILE A 85 1.63 -7.22 6.33
C ILE A 85 0.29 -7.13 7.07
N THR A 86 0.22 -7.66 8.28
CA THR A 86 -0.93 -7.51 9.18
C THR A 86 -0.80 -6.26 10.06
N VAL A 87 -1.89 -5.83 10.72
CA VAL A 87 -1.81 -4.72 11.68
C VAL A 87 -0.86 -5.03 12.83
N ASP A 88 -0.85 -6.26 13.35
CA ASP A 88 0.00 -6.64 14.47
C ASP A 88 1.50 -6.52 14.11
N GLU A 89 1.89 -7.04 12.94
CA GLU A 89 3.26 -6.87 12.43
C GLU A 89 3.60 -5.40 12.15
N LEU A 90 2.65 -4.63 11.62
CA LEU A 90 2.85 -3.19 11.36
C LEU A 90 3.12 -2.44 12.66
N LEU A 91 2.33 -2.70 13.72
CA LEU A 91 2.50 -2.09 15.04
C LEU A 91 3.80 -2.51 15.71
N GLU A 92 4.25 -3.74 15.51
CA GLU A 92 5.53 -4.19 16.04
C GLU A 92 6.70 -3.49 15.35
N GLN A 93 6.67 -3.36 14.03
CA GLN A 93 7.73 -2.70 13.27
C GLN A 93 7.72 -1.17 13.41
N SER A 94 6.55 -0.57 13.63
CA SER A 94 6.44 0.90 13.80
C SER A 94 7.07 1.39 15.09
N LYS A 95 7.11 0.59 16.16
CA LYS A 95 7.80 0.91 17.43
C LYS A 95 9.30 1.19 17.23
N THR A 96 9.89 0.58 16.20
CA THR A 96 11.30 0.77 15.86
C THR A 96 11.53 2.05 15.07
N VAL A 97 10.50 2.56 14.37
CA VAL A 97 10.56 3.78 13.53
C VAL A 97 10.14 5.02 14.32
N PHE A 98 9.10 4.87 15.13
CA PHE A 98 8.48 5.92 15.92
C PHE A 98 8.57 5.51 17.38
N ASP A 99 9.14 6.36 18.23
CA ASP A 99 9.06 6.16 19.67
C ASP A 99 7.62 6.43 20.14
N LEU A 100 6.77 5.43 19.94
CA LEU A 100 5.37 5.43 20.37
C LEU A 100 5.23 5.10 21.86
N SER A 101 6.34 4.89 22.59
CA SER A 101 6.30 4.69 24.04
C SER A 101 6.07 6.01 24.81
N ALA A 102 6.12 7.14 24.10
CA ALA A 102 5.84 8.48 24.62
C ALA A 102 4.38 8.95 24.45
N LEU A 103 3.49 8.09 23.92
CA LEU A 103 2.03 8.31 23.79
C LEU A 103 1.27 7.42 24.79
#